data_AF-A0A9W3BVE6-F1
#
_entry.id   AF-A0A9W3BVE6-F1
#
_cell.length_a   1.000
_cell.length_b   1.000
_cell.length_c   1.000
_cell.angle_alpha   90.00
_cell.angle_beta   90.00
_cell.angle_gamma   90.00
#
_symmetry.space_group_name_H-M   'P 1'
#
loop_
_entity.id
_entity.type
_entity.pdbx_description
1 polymer ?
#
loop_
_entity_poly.entity_id
_entity_poly.type
_entity_poly.pdbx_seq_one_letter_code
_entity_poly.pdbx_strand_id
1 'polypeptide(L)'
;MLDLMVIKGCDPDIVTYSILINGYCKAKRVDEGMRLFRKMSIIGVVADTVTYNTLIQGFCQSGQLDVAKELFQEMVSEGVHPNIKTYGILLDGLCDNGELEEALEILDKMHKTKTELDIGIYNIIIHGMCNASKIDDAWDLFRSLTIKRVKPDFKTYNIMIGGLCKKGSLSEADALFRKMKEDGYEPDDRTYNTLIRAHLRGCDLATSAKFIEEMKSCGYRSIDP
;
A
#
# COMPACT_ATOMS: atom_id res chain seq x y z
N MET A 1 -14.73 27.40 -9.87
CA MET A 1 -15.25 26.19 -10.54
C MET A 1 -16.59 25.78 -9.98
N LEU A 2 -16.70 25.44 -8.68
CA LEU A 2 -17.99 25.15 -8.03
C LEU A 2 -18.99 26.31 -8.13
N ASP A 3 -18.55 27.54 -7.84
CA ASP A 3 -19.43 28.71 -7.94
C ASP A 3 -19.92 28.95 -9.38
N LEU A 4 -19.11 28.60 -10.38
CA LEU A 4 -19.50 28.68 -11.79
C LEU A 4 -20.54 27.62 -12.17
N MET A 5 -20.47 26.42 -11.57
CA MET A 5 -21.49 25.38 -11.78
C MET A 5 -22.84 25.82 -11.22
N VAL A 6 -22.84 26.35 -9.99
CA VAL A 6 -24.04 26.90 -9.35
C VAL A 6 -24.62 28.06 -10.16
N ILE A 7 -23.79 29.00 -10.61
CA ILE A 7 -24.22 30.12 -11.48
C ILE A 7 -24.84 29.62 -12.80
N LYS A 8 -24.40 28.46 -13.30
CA LYS A 8 -24.94 27.83 -14.52
C LYS A 8 -26.13 26.88 -14.26
N GLY A 9 -26.63 26.80 -13.03
CA GLY A 9 -27.76 25.93 -12.67
C GLY A 9 -27.41 24.44 -12.59
N CYS A 10 -26.12 24.11 -12.41
CA CYS A 10 -25.67 22.74 -12.16
C CYS A 10 -25.24 22.62 -10.70
N ASP A 11 -26.01 21.89 -9.90
CA ASP A 11 -25.69 21.69 -8.49
C ASP A 11 -24.55 20.65 -8.33
N PRO A 12 -23.45 21.00 -7.65
CA PRO A 12 -22.38 20.04 -7.38
C PRO A 12 -22.87 18.90 -6.49
N ASP A 13 -22.66 17.67 -6.95
CA ASP A 13 -23.03 16.46 -6.24
C ASP A 13 -21.83 15.81 -5.53
N ILE A 14 -22.07 14.68 -4.86
CA ILE A 14 -21.01 13.92 -4.16
C ILE A 14 -19.84 13.57 -5.09
N VAL A 15 -20.12 13.17 -6.33
CA VAL A 15 -19.10 12.81 -7.32
C VAL A 15 -18.21 14.00 -7.64
N THR A 16 -18.80 15.18 -7.84
CA THR A 16 -18.07 16.43 -8.08
C THR A 16 -17.11 16.74 -6.94
N TYR A 17 -17.60 16.65 -5.70
CA TYR A 17 -16.77 16.90 -4.52
C TYR A 17 -15.67 15.84 -4.33
N SER A 18 -15.98 14.55 -4.45
CA SER A 18 -15.00 13.47 -4.30
C SER A 18 -13.87 13.60 -5.33
N ILE A 19 -14.18 13.99 -6.58
CA ILE A 19 -13.17 14.24 -7.62
C ILE A 19 -12.26 15.41 -7.24
N LEU A 20 -12.84 16.53 -6.78
CA LEU A 20 -12.06 17.71 -6.40
C LEU A 20 -11.18 17.43 -5.18
N ILE A 21 -11.73 16.77 -4.16
CA ILE A 21 -11.00 16.35 -2.96
C ILE A 21 -9.83 15.45 -3.35
N ASN A 22 -10.06 14.43 -4.18
CA ASN A 22 -9.00 13.57 -4.68
C ASN A 22 -7.92 14.35 -5.46
N GLY A 23 -8.34 15.31 -6.29
CA GLY A 23 -7.42 16.21 -6.99
C GLY A 23 -6.52 17.00 -6.04
N TYR A 24 -7.10 17.55 -4.96
CA TYR A 24 -6.33 18.25 -3.92
C TYR A 24 -5.38 17.32 -3.15
N CYS A 25 -5.83 16.13 -2.75
CA CYS A 25 -4.98 15.14 -2.07
C CYS A 25 -3.78 14.77 -2.95
N LYS A 26 -4.00 14.47 -4.24
CA LYS A 26 -2.92 14.15 -5.19
C LYS A 26 -1.96 15.31 -5.43
N ALA A 27 -2.43 16.55 -5.32
CA ALA A 27 -1.61 17.75 -5.38
C ALA A 27 -0.89 18.07 -4.07
N LYS A 28 -0.94 17.19 -3.05
CA LYS A 28 -0.41 17.40 -1.69
C LYS A 28 -1.00 18.64 -0.99
N ARG A 29 -2.23 19.02 -1.37
CA ARG A 29 -2.99 20.14 -0.80
C ARG A 29 -4.16 19.61 0.03
N VAL A 30 -3.86 18.68 0.94
CA VAL A 30 -4.88 17.94 1.70
C VAL A 30 -5.78 18.85 2.54
N ASP A 31 -5.25 19.95 3.06
CA ASP A 31 -6.03 20.92 3.83
C ASP A 31 -7.13 21.58 2.99
N GLU A 32 -6.86 21.85 1.71
CA GLU A 32 -7.85 22.39 0.78
C GLU A 32 -8.92 21.35 0.42
N GLY A 33 -8.51 20.07 0.32
CA GLY A 33 -9.44 18.95 0.23
C GLY A 33 -10.35 18.85 1.46
N MET A 34 -9.79 19.01 2.65
CA MET A 34 -10.53 18.98 3.91
C MET A 34 -11.52 20.16 4.02
N ARG A 35 -11.14 21.35 3.54
CA ARG A 35 -12.08 22.49 3.46
C ARG A 35 -13.27 22.20 2.56
N LEU A 36 -13.06 21.53 1.42
CA LEU A 36 -14.16 21.09 0.57
C LEU A 36 -15.03 20.04 1.23
N PHE A 37 -14.43 19.07 1.92
CA PHE A 37 -15.14 18.06 2.69
C PHE A 37 -16.07 18.68 3.75
N ARG A 38 -15.55 19.62 4.55
CA ARG A 38 -16.38 20.36 5.53
C ARG A 38 -17.48 21.19 4.86
N LYS A 39 -17.23 21.73 3.66
CA LYS A 39 -18.24 22.45 2.86
C LYS A 39 -19.38 21.52 2.41
N MET A 40 -19.11 20.25 2.09
CA MET A 40 -20.15 19.27 1.69
C MET A 40 -21.24 19.15 2.75
N SER A 41 -20.84 18.97 4.02
CA SER A 41 -21.77 18.84 5.14
C SER A 41 -22.65 20.08 5.32
N ILE A 42 -22.07 21.29 5.15
CA ILE A 42 -22.81 22.56 5.28
C ILE A 42 -23.92 22.69 4.23
N ILE A 43 -23.71 22.16 3.03
CA ILE A 43 -24.70 22.22 1.93
C ILE A 43 -25.58 20.96 1.84
N GLY A 44 -25.49 20.06 2.83
CA GLY A 44 -26.32 18.86 2.90
C GLY A 44 -25.88 17.70 2.01
N VAL A 45 -24.65 17.73 1.46
CA VAL A 45 -24.08 16.61 0.71
C VAL A 45 -23.40 15.66 1.70
N VAL A 46 -23.90 14.42 1.78
CA VAL A 46 -23.37 13.39 2.69
C VAL A 46 -22.14 12.76 2.06
N ALA A 47 -21.03 12.70 2.82
CA ALA A 47 -19.82 12.01 2.38
C ALA A 47 -19.98 10.49 2.49
N ASP A 48 -19.49 9.79 1.48
CA ASP A 48 -19.49 8.33 1.43
C ASP A 48 -18.12 7.74 1.80
N THR A 49 -18.04 6.41 1.85
CA THR A 49 -16.81 5.67 2.12
C THR A 49 -15.67 6.06 1.16
N VAL A 50 -15.97 6.40 -0.10
CA VAL A 50 -14.94 6.80 -1.08
C VAL A 50 -14.33 8.15 -0.71
N THR A 51 -15.16 9.10 -0.29
CA THR A 51 -14.74 10.44 0.12
C THR A 51 -13.87 10.38 1.37
N TYR A 52 -14.30 9.64 2.40
CA TYR A 52 -13.49 9.41 3.61
C TYR A 52 -12.16 8.72 3.29
N ASN A 53 -12.18 7.62 2.52
CA ASN A 53 -10.97 6.90 2.13
C ASN A 53 -9.96 7.82 1.42
N THR A 54 -10.45 8.74 0.58
CA THR A 54 -9.60 9.68 -0.17
C THR A 54 -8.88 10.66 0.76
N LEU A 55 -9.57 11.18 1.78
CA LEU A 55 -8.97 12.10 2.76
C LEU A 55 -8.02 11.37 3.71
N ILE A 56 -8.45 10.24 4.27
CA ILE A 56 -7.61 9.42 5.16
C ILE A 56 -6.30 9.07 4.45
N GLN A 57 -6.38 8.59 3.20
CA GLN A 57 -5.18 8.31 2.40
C GLN A 57 -4.31 9.55 2.19
N GLY A 58 -4.92 10.69 1.84
CA GLY A 58 -4.19 11.94 1.63
C GLY A 58 -3.44 12.40 2.88
N PHE A 59 -4.08 12.36 4.04
CA PHE A 59 -3.46 12.74 5.31
C PHE A 59 -2.35 11.76 5.74
N CYS A 60 -2.56 10.45 5.58
CA CYS A 60 -1.50 9.45 5.79
C CYS A 60 -0.25 9.74 4.93
N GLN A 61 -0.45 10.02 3.63
CA GLN A 61 0.63 10.34 2.69
C GLN A 61 1.32 11.69 2.96
N SER A 62 0.65 12.58 3.70
CA SER A 62 1.19 13.88 4.11
C SER A 62 1.87 13.84 5.47
N GLY A 63 1.95 12.67 6.11
CA GLY A 63 2.52 12.50 7.45
C GLY A 63 1.63 13.00 8.60
N GLN A 64 0.38 13.38 8.29
CA GLN A 64 -0.58 13.91 9.26
C GLN A 64 -1.48 12.77 9.77
N LEU A 65 -0.85 11.78 10.40
CA LEU A 65 -1.51 10.53 10.78
C LEU A 65 -2.63 10.72 11.81
N ASP A 66 -2.48 11.64 12.76
CA ASP A 66 -3.50 11.93 13.77
C ASP A 66 -4.82 12.39 13.12
N VAL A 67 -4.73 13.27 12.12
CA VAL A 67 -5.90 13.74 11.35
C VAL A 67 -6.55 12.58 10.57
N ALA A 68 -5.74 11.68 10.02
CA ALA A 68 -6.25 10.50 9.33
C ALA A 68 -7.01 9.55 10.28
N LYS A 69 -6.51 9.36 11.51
CA LYS A 69 -7.18 8.58 12.57
C LYS A 69 -8.47 9.24 13.03
N GLU A 70 -8.47 10.56 13.23
CA GLU A 70 -9.68 11.32 13.57
C GLU A 70 -10.75 11.17 12.49
N LEU A 71 -10.39 11.29 11.21
CA LEU A 71 -11.31 11.06 10.09
C LEU A 71 -11.87 9.64 10.04
N PHE A 72 -11.05 8.63 10.37
CA PHE A 72 -11.53 7.25 10.48
C PHE A 72 -12.56 7.10 11.62
N GLN A 73 -12.33 7.74 12.77
CA GLN A 73 -13.31 7.72 13.87
C GLN A 73 -14.59 8.49 13.51
N GLU A 74 -14.45 9.64 12.86
CA GLU A 74 -15.57 10.45 12.36
C GLU A 74 -16.44 9.63 11.39
N MET A 75 -15.82 8.92 10.44
CA MET A 75 -16.49 8.01 9.53
C MET A 75 -17.38 7.00 10.28
N VAL A 76 -16.85 6.39 11.34
CA VAL A 76 -17.58 5.42 12.17
C VAL A 76 -18.71 6.08 12.95
N SER A 77 -18.49 7.26 13.55
CA SER A 77 -19.50 7.96 14.34
C SER A 77 -20.67 8.48 13.50
N GLU A 78 -20.41 8.86 12.26
CA GLU A 78 -21.42 9.29 11.28
C GLU A 78 -22.16 8.11 10.63
N GLY A 79 -21.88 6.87 11.06
CA GLY A 79 -22.54 5.66 10.55
C GLY A 79 -22.07 5.22 9.16
N VAL A 80 -20.98 5.79 8.63
CA VAL A 80 -20.37 5.35 7.39
C VAL A 80 -19.47 4.16 7.70
N HIS A 81 -19.83 2.96 7.24
CA HIS A 81 -19.11 1.75 7.64
C HIS A 81 -17.75 1.59 6.93
N PRO A 82 -16.63 1.45 7.69
CA PRO A 82 -15.34 1.11 7.12
C PRO A 82 -15.39 -0.25 6.41
N ASN A 83 -14.80 -0.32 5.22
CA ASN A 83 -14.65 -1.58 4.49
C ASN A 83 -13.17 -2.01 4.43
N ILE A 84 -12.91 -3.15 3.78
CA ILE A 84 -11.55 -3.70 3.66
C ILE A 84 -10.56 -2.69 3.05
N LYS A 85 -11.02 -1.85 2.12
CA LYS A 85 -10.19 -0.79 1.52
C LYS A 85 -9.88 0.33 2.51
N THR A 86 -10.85 0.72 3.34
CA THR A 86 -10.63 1.69 4.43
C THR A 86 -9.56 1.19 5.39
N TYR A 87 -9.66 -0.06 5.84
CA TYR A 87 -8.64 -0.67 6.70
C TYR A 87 -7.28 -0.78 6.01
N GLY A 88 -7.25 -1.18 4.73
CA GLY A 88 -6.00 -1.21 3.96
C GLY A 88 -5.31 0.16 3.91
N ILE A 89 -6.05 1.23 3.65
CA ILE A 89 -5.51 2.60 3.66
C ILE A 89 -4.96 2.99 5.04
N LEU A 90 -5.69 2.67 6.11
CA LEU A 90 -5.26 2.99 7.47
C LEU A 90 -4.00 2.20 7.86
N LEU A 91 -3.95 0.90 7.58
CA LEU A 91 -2.80 0.05 7.86
C LEU A 91 -1.56 0.49 7.07
N ASP A 92 -1.72 0.80 5.77
CA ASP A 92 -0.63 1.28 4.91
C ASP A 92 -0.08 2.61 5.45
N GLY A 93 -0.98 3.53 5.80
CA GLY A 93 -0.63 4.79 6.42
C GLY A 93 0.11 4.63 7.75
N LEU A 94 -0.35 3.74 8.63
CA LEU A 94 0.33 3.44 9.91
C LEU A 94 1.74 2.89 9.67
N CYS A 95 1.88 1.91 8.79
CA CYS A 95 3.17 1.31 8.46
C CYS A 95 4.16 2.33 7.87
N ASP A 96 3.71 3.17 6.93
CA ASP A 96 4.56 4.19 6.29
C ASP A 96 4.97 5.33 7.24
N ASN A 97 4.19 5.56 8.30
CA ASN A 97 4.48 6.55 9.35
C ASN A 97 5.19 5.95 10.57
N GLY A 98 5.61 4.68 10.51
CA GLY A 98 6.41 4.04 11.56
C GLY A 98 5.60 3.46 12.73
N GLU A 99 4.27 3.46 12.66
CA GLU A 99 3.35 2.94 13.70
C GLU A 99 2.98 1.47 13.43
N LEU A 100 3.99 0.62 13.25
CA LEU A 100 3.78 -0.79 12.89
C LEU A 100 3.03 -1.57 13.97
N GLU A 101 3.32 -1.32 15.25
CA GLU A 101 2.69 -1.98 16.39
C GLU A 101 1.17 -1.75 16.38
N GLU A 102 0.73 -0.51 16.17
CA GLU A 102 -0.70 -0.19 16.07
C GLU A 102 -1.33 -0.84 14.83
N ALA A 103 -0.62 -0.88 13.69
CA ALA A 103 -1.10 -1.58 12.50
C ALA A 103 -1.34 -3.08 12.78
N LEU A 104 -0.48 -3.72 13.56
CA LEU A 104 -0.64 -5.13 13.97
C LEU A 104 -1.81 -5.32 14.94
N GLU A 105 -2.06 -4.38 15.85
CA GLU A 105 -3.23 -4.41 16.73
C GLU A 105 -4.54 -4.31 15.94
N ILE A 106 -4.59 -3.44 14.93
CA ILE A 106 -5.75 -3.33 14.04
C ILE A 106 -5.94 -4.61 13.23
N LEU A 107 -4.85 -5.18 12.70
CA LEU A 107 -4.89 -6.46 11.99
C LEU A 107 -5.46 -7.59 12.88
N ASP A 108 -5.06 -7.66 14.16
CA ASP A 108 -5.59 -8.64 15.11
C ASP A 108 -7.09 -8.41 15.39
N LYS A 109 -7.52 -7.14 15.54
CA LYS A 109 -8.94 -6.80 15.64
C LYS A 109 -9.73 -7.27 14.41
N MET A 110 -9.19 -7.08 13.20
CA MET A 110 -9.85 -7.53 11.96
C MET A 110 -9.95 -9.06 11.87
N HIS A 111 -8.95 -9.81 12.38
CA HIS A 111 -9.06 -11.27 12.46
C HIS A 111 -10.19 -11.71 13.40
N LYS A 112 -10.39 -10.99 14.52
CA LYS A 112 -11.46 -11.28 15.49
C LYS A 112 -12.86 -10.98 14.95
N THR A 113 -13.00 -10.04 14.02
CA THR A 113 -14.29 -9.68 13.43
C THR A 113 -14.79 -10.65 12.35
N LYS A 114 -14.16 -11.82 12.18
CA LYS A 114 -14.49 -12.83 11.13
C LYS A 114 -14.55 -12.24 9.71
N THR A 115 -13.84 -11.14 9.48
CA THR A 115 -13.73 -10.54 8.15
C THR A 115 -12.71 -11.35 7.35
N GLU A 116 -13.07 -11.81 6.15
CA GLU A 116 -12.10 -12.43 5.26
C GLU A 116 -11.08 -11.37 4.81
N LEU A 117 -9.85 -11.52 5.27
CA LEU A 117 -8.74 -10.67 4.83
C LEU A 117 -8.25 -11.14 3.47
N ASP A 118 -8.12 -10.21 2.54
CA ASP A 118 -7.49 -10.49 1.26
C ASP A 118 -5.96 -10.45 1.37
N ILE A 119 -5.29 -10.90 0.30
CA ILE A 119 -3.83 -10.86 0.20
C ILE A 119 -3.28 -9.42 0.24
N GLY A 120 -4.11 -8.42 -0.12
CA GLY A 120 -3.74 -7.01 -0.10
C GLY A 120 -3.38 -6.53 1.30
N ILE A 121 -4.19 -6.87 2.30
CA ILE A 121 -3.92 -6.54 3.71
C ILE A 121 -2.60 -7.17 4.19
N TYR A 122 -2.37 -8.45 3.88
CA TYR A 122 -1.12 -9.10 4.27
C TYR A 122 0.10 -8.48 3.55
N ASN A 123 -0.03 -8.12 2.28
CA ASN A 123 1.02 -7.43 1.54
C ASN A 123 1.41 -6.10 2.22
N ILE A 124 0.43 -5.34 2.72
CA ILE A 124 0.68 -4.08 3.45
C ILE A 124 1.49 -4.35 4.73
N ILE A 125 1.06 -5.32 5.54
CA ILE A 125 1.73 -5.64 6.81
C ILE A 125 3.13 -6.19 6.59
N ILE A 126 3.31 -7.11 5.63
CA ILE A 126 4.61 -7.65 5.28
C ILE A 126 5.56 -6.53 4.80
N HIS A 127 5.06 -5.61 3.98
CA HIS A 127 5.84 -4.45 3.55
C HIS A 127 6.21 -3.54 4.73
N GLY A 128 5.27 -3.26 5.63
CA GLY A 128 5.51 -2.50 6.86
C GLY A 128 6.57 -3.14 7.75
N MET A 129 6.50 -4.45 7.98
CA MET A 129 7.52 -5.20 8.73
C MET A 129 8.91 -5.10 8.07
N CYS A 130 8.98 -5.22 6.75
CA CYS A 130 10.21 -5.05 5.99
C CYS A 130 10.80 -3.63 6.10
N ASN A 131 9.97 -2.59 6.14
CA ASN A 131 10.40 -1.20 6.34
C ASN A 131 10.86 -0.93 7.77
N ALA A 132 10.21 -1.56 8.76
CA ALA A 132 10.64 -1.55 10.16
C ALA A 132 11.84 -2.46 10.45
N SER A 133 12.49 -3.04 9.43
CA SER A 133 13.62 -3.98 9.56
C SER A 133 13.30 -5.27 10.34
N LYS A 134 12.02 -5.61 10.52
CA LYS A 134 11.52 -6.85 11.13
C LYS A 134 11.32 -7.94 10.06
N ILE A 135 12.39 -8.24 9.33
CA ILE A 135 12.33 -9.07 8.10
C ILE A 135 12.06 -10.55 8.44
N ASP A 136 12.50 -11.01 9.61
CA ASP A 136 12.19 -12.36 10.10
C ASP A 136 10.70 -12.54 10.39
N ASP A 137 10.08 -11.57 11.09
CA ASP A 137 8.64 -11.57 11.33
C ASP A 137 7.85 -11.51 10.00
N ALA A 138 8.33 -10.73 9.04
CA ALA A 138 7.74 -10.66 7.69
C ALA A 138 7.81 -12.02 6.97
N TRP A 139 8.92 -12.74 7.12
CA TRP A 139 9.12 -14.06 6.54
C TRP A 139 8.23 -15.12 7.19
N ASP A 140 8.08 -15.08 8.51
CA ASP A 140 7.17 -15.97 9.22
C ASP A 140 5.71 -15.72 8.81
N LEU A 141 5.31 -14.45 8.69
CA LEU A 141 3.99 -14.08 8.19
C LEU A 141 3.78 -14.59 6.75
N PHE A 142 4.75 -14.37 5.86
CA PHE A 142 4.72 -14.87 4.48
C PHE A 142 4.51 -16.39 4.41
N ARG A 143 5.27 -17.16 5.21
CA ARG A 143 5.13 -18.63 5.25
C ARG A 143 3.79 -19.08 5.82
N SER A 144 3.22 -18.30 6.75
CA SER A 144 1.91 -18.58 7.32
C SER A 144 0.75 -18.39 6.33
N LEU A 145 0.93 -17.64 5.24
CA LEU A 145 -0.15 -17.35 4.26
C LEU A 145 -0.74 -18.63 3.67
N THR A 146 0.10 -19.59 3.28
CA THR A 146 -0.37 -20.88 2.73
C THR A 146 -1.18 -21.67 3.76
N ILE A 147 -0.80 -21.63 5.04
CA ILE A 147 -1.53 -22.28 6.14
C ILE A 147 -2.88 -21.59 6.36
N LYS A 148 -2.92 -20.26 6.21
CA LYS A 148 -4.13 -19.43 6.24
C LYS A 148 -4.99 -19.55 4.98
N ARG A 149 -4.61 -20.40 4.01
CA ARG A 149 -5.28 -20.60 2.71
C ARG A 149 -5.35 -19.34 1.84
N VAL A 150 -4.44 -18.40 2.06
CA VAL A 150 -4.27 -17.21 1.22
C VAL A 150 -3.07 -17.45 0.31
N LYS A 151 -3.28 -17.45 -1.01
CA LYS A 151 -2.19 -17.66 -1.96
C LYS A 151 -1.38 -16.36 -2.10
N PRO A 152 -0.05 -16.38 -1.86
CA PRO A 152 0.80 -15.23 -2.19
C PRO A 152 0.67 -14.85 -3.67
N ASP A 153 0.57 -13.56 -3.94
CA ASP A 153 0.56 -13.04 -5.30
C ASP A 153 1.94 -12.51 -5.71
N PHE A 154 2.04 -12.07 -6.96
CA PHE A 154 3.23 -11.43 -7.50
C PHE A 154 3.77 -10.31 -6.60
N LYS A 155 2.88 -9.48 -6.03
CA LYS A 155 3.27 -8.36 -5.17
C LYS A 155 3.84 -8.87 -3.84
N THR A 156 3.27 -9.94 -3.27
CA THR A 156 3.78 -10.59 -2.06
C THR A 156 5.22 -11.05 -2.24
N TYR A 157 5.50 -11.74 -3.35
CA TYR A 157 6.84 -12.22 -3.69
C TYR A 157 7.84 -11.06 -3.83
N ASN A 158 7.47 -10.02 -4.56
CA ASN A 158 8.33 -8.84 -4.76
C ASN A 158 8.64 -8.10 -3.46
N ILE A 159 7.67 -7.96 -2.56
CA ILE A 159 7.88 -7.35 -1.25
C ILE A 159 8.90 -8.17 -0.45
N MET A 160 8.72 -9.49 -0.39
CA MET A 160 9.60 -10.37 0.40
C MET A 160 11.01 -10.48 -0.19
N ILE A 161 11.15 -10.60 -1.51
CA ILE A 161 12.46 -10.58 -2.18
C ILE A 161 13.19 -9.28 -1.84
N GLY A 162 12.50 -8.14 -1.93
CA GLY A 162 13.07 -6.84 -1.55
C GLY A 162 13.48 -6.77 -0.08
N GLY A 163 12.65 -7.30 0.83
CA GLY A 163 12.97 -7.43 2.26
C GLY A 163 14.24 -8.25 2.50
N LEU A 164 14.32 -9.46 1.95
CA LEU A 164 15.49 -10.33 2.10
C LEU A 164 16.77 -9.70 1.51
N CYS A 165 16.64 -9.02 0.37
CA CYS A 165 17.73 -8.25 -0.21
C CYS A 165 18.22 -7.12 0.73
N LYS A 166 17.31 -6.42 1.42
CA LYS A 166 17.66 -5.41 2.43
C LYS A 166 18.39 -6.03 3.64
N LYS A 167 17.98 -7.22 4.07
CA LYS A 167 18.66 -7.98 5.16
C LYS A 167 20.06 -8.48 4.77
N GLY A 168 20.30 -8.69 3.47
CA GLY A 168 21.51 -9.35 2.95
C GLY A 168 21.36 -10.87 2.83
N SER A 169 20.16 -11.41 3.04
CA SER A 169 19.81 -12.83 2.88
C SER A 169 19.67 -13.21 1.39
N LEU A 170 20.75 -13.10 0.62
CA LEU A 170 20.70 -13.27 -0.85
C LEU A 170 20.30 -14.69 -1.27
N SER A 171 20.75 -15.72 -0.55
CA SER A 171 20.39 -17.12 -0.85
C SER A 171 18.87 -17.36 -0.76
N GLU A 172 18.23 -16.81 0.27
CA GLU A 172 16.79 -16.91 0.48
C GLU A 172 16.02 -16.09 -0.57
N ALA A 173 16.55 -14.91 -0.93
CA ALA A 173 15.97 -14.07 -1.98
C ALA A 173 15.99 -14.78 -3.35
N ASP A 174 17.10 -15.41 -3.70
CA ASP A 174 17.25 -16.16 -4.96
C ASP A 174 16.37 -17.41 -5.00
N ALA A 175 16.24 -18.11 -3.85
CA ALA A 175 15.33 -19.24 -3.73
C ALA A 175 13.87 -18.80 -3.90
N LEU A 176 13.49 -17.67 -3.31
CA LEU A 176 12.15 -17.12 -3.43
C LEU A 176 11.85 -16.65 -4.85
N PHE A 177 12.84 -16.05 -5.54
CA PHE A 177 12.74 -15.67 -6.95
C PHE A 177 12.53 -16.86 -7.89
N ARG A 178 13.21 -18.00 -7.65
CA ARG A 178 12.95 -19.23 -8.40
C ARG A 178 11.54 -19.75 -8.17
N LYS A 179 11.12 -19.80 -6.90
CA LYS A 179 9.77 -20.24 -6.52
C LYS A 179 8.68 -19.38 -7.17
N MET A 180 8.88 -18.06 -7.24
CA MET A 180 7.97 -17.14 -7.91
C MET A 180 7.70 -17.55 -9.37
N LYS A 181 8.75 -17.95 -10.11
CA LYS A 181 8.62 -18.46 -11.49
C LYS A 181 7.93 -19.82 -11.55
N GLU A 182 8.28 -20.72 -10.63
CA GLU A 182 7.64 -22.05 -10.52
C GLU A 182 6.13 -21.94 -10.26
N ASP A 183 5.72 -20.96 -9.45
CA ASP A 183 4.32 -20.66 -9.17
C ASP A 183 3.59 -19.95 -10.33
N GLY A 184 4.29 -19.66 -11.43
CA GLY A 184 3.76 -19.08 -12.66
C GLY A 184 3.77 -17.55 -12.71
N TYR A 185 4.52 -16.87 -11.84
CA TYR A 185 4.64 -15.41 -11.85
C TYR A 185 5.90 -14.98 -12.62
N GLU A 186 5.71 -14.18 -13.67
CA GLU A 186 6.82 -13.58 -14.41
C GLU A 186 7.39 -12.40 -13.63
N PRO A 187 8.69 -12.39 -13.29
CA PRO A 187 9.32 -11.26 -12.63
C PRO A 187 9.32 -10.01 -13.52
N ASP A 188 9.12 -8.85 -12.91
CA ASP A 188 9.21 -7.57 -13.61
C ASP A 188 10.64 -7.01 -13.56
N ASP A 189 10.84 -5.93 -14.30
CA ASP A 189 12.09 -5.15 -14.30
C ASP A 189 12.52 -4.74 -12.88
N ARG A 190 11.56 -4.42 -12.00
CA ARG A 190 11.83 -4.05 -10.61
C ARG A 190 12.36 -5.22 -9.79
N THR A 191 11.85 -6.43 -9.95
CA THR A 191 12.35 -7.64 -9.28
C THR A 191 13.81 -7.88 -9.63
N TYR A 192 14.13 -7.88 -10.94
CA TYR A 192 15.50 -8.05 -11.43
C TYR A 192 16.43 -6.96 -10.91
N ASN A 193 16.04 -5.69 -11.04
CA ASN A 193 16.84 -4.57 -10.55
C ASN A 193 17.11 -4.63 -9.04
N THR A 194 16.15 -5.15 -8.27
CA THR A 194 16.30 -5.32 -6.82
C THR A 194 17.36 -6.38 -6.49
N LEU A 195 17.29 -7.55 -7.13
CA LEU A 195 18.26 -8.64 -6.96
C LEU A 195 19.66 -8.24 -7.45
N ILE A 196 19.77 -7.64 -8.64
CA ILE A 196 21.03 -7.17 -9.22
C ILE A 196 21.74 -6.23 -8.25
N ARG A 197 21.03 -5.21 -7.74
CA ARG A 197 21.61 -4.26 -6.78
C ARG A 197 22.02 -4.92 -5.47
N ALA A 198 21.24 -5.90 -4.99
CA ALA A 198 21.54 -6.60 -3.75
C ALA A 198 22.82 -7.46 -3.88
N HIS A 199 22.95 -8.20 -4.98
CA HIS A 199 24.14 -9.01 -5.29
C HIS A 199 25.38 -8.16 -5.54
N LEU A 200 25.26 -7.00 -6.20
CA LEU A 200 26.36 -6.05 -6.34
C LEU A 200 26.87 -5.54 -4.98
N ARG A 201 25.97 -5.24 -4.03
CA ARG A 201 26.36 -4.85 -2.66
C ARG A 201 27.00 -6.00 -1.89
N GLY A 202 26.58 -7.24 -2.16
CA GLY A 202 27.15 -8.46 -1.60
C GLY A 202 28.45 -8.93 -2.28
N CYS A 203 28.97 -8.18 -3.25
CA CYS A 203 30.14 -8.53 -4.07
C CYS A 203 30.00 -9.83 -4.90
N ASP A 204 28.77 -10.33 -5.13
CA ASP A 204 28.52 -11.46 -6.04
C ASP A 204 28.26 -10.94 -7.47
N LEU A 205 29.34 -10.63 -8.16
CA LEU A 205 29.30 -10.14 -9.55
C LEU A 205 28.80 -11.21 -10.52
N ALA A 206 29.02 -12.50 -10.22
CA ALA A 206 28.67 -13.59 -11.12
C ALA A 206 27.15 -13.78 -11.17
N THR A 207 26.49 -13.80 -10.00
CA THR A 207 25.03 -13.91 -9.93
C THR A 207 24.34 -12.64 -10.44
N SER A 208 24.92 -11.46 -10.15
CA SER A 208 24.45 -10.19 -10.72
C SER A 208 24.47 -10.20 -12.26
N ALA A 209 25.57 -10.65 -12.88
CA ALA A 209 25.67 -10.76 -14.34
C ALA A 209 24.62 -11.72 -14.94
N LYS A 210 24.38 -12.88 -14.28
CA LYS A 210 23.33 -13.83 -14.70
C LYS A 210 21.95 -13.18 -14.71
N PHE A 211 21.61 -12.40 -13.67
CA PHE A 211 20.33 -11.69 -13.64
C PHE A 211 20.22 -10.60 -14.72
N ILE A 212 21.31 -9.92 -15.08
CA ILE A 212 21.33 -8.96 -16.19
C ILE A 212 21.07 -9.66 -17.53
N GLU A 213 21.72 -10.79 -17.78
CA GLU A 213 21.51 -11.59 -18.99
C GLU A 213 20.08 -12.10 -19.08
N GLU A 214 19.56 -12.64 -17.97
CA GLU A 214 18.18 -13.13 -17.92
C GLU A 214 17.17 -11.99 -18.13
N MET A 215 17.36 -10.84 -17.48
CA MET A 215 16.54 -9.64 -17.64
C MET A 215 16.49 -9.18 -19.12
N LYS A 216 17.63 -9.19 -19.82
CA LYS A 216 17.72 -8.85 -21.25
C LYS A 216 16.98 -9.87 -22.12
N SER A 217 17.08 -11.16 -21.79
CA SER A 217 16.38 -12.22 -22.52
C SER A 217 14.84 -12.10 -22.44
N CYS A 218 14.34 -11.55 -21.32
CA CYS A 218 12.92 -11.23 -21.13
C CYS A 218 12.48 -9.91 -21.80
N GLY A 219 13.37 -9.21 -22.50
CA GLY A 219 13.04 -7.97 -23.23
C GLY A 219 13.08 -6.69 -22.39
N TYR A 220 13.55 -6.75 -21.14
CA TYR A 220 13.70 -5.57 -20.29
C TYR A 220 15.03 -4.87 -20.54
N ARG A 221 15.05 -3.53 -20.49
CA ARG A 221 16.28 -2.74 -20.60
C ARG A 221 16.98 -2.68 -19.25
N SER A 222 18.27 -3.03 -19.18
CA SER A 222 19.06 -2.82 -17.97
C SER A 222 19.16 -1.32 -17.69
N ILE A 223 18.97 -0.93 -16.43
CA ILE A 223 19.30 0.43 -16.00
C ILE A 223 20.82 0.56 -16.05
N ASP A 224 21.33 1.37 -16.97
CA ASP A 224 22.75 1.73 -17.01
C ASP A 224 23.14 2.42 -15.68
N PRO A 225 24.35 2.15 -15.17
CA PRO A 225 24.79 2.54 -13.83
C PRO A 225 24.81 4.06 -13.59
#